data_AF-A0A4R9QMK4-F1
#
_entry.id   AF-A0A4R9QMK4-F1
#
_cell.length_a   1.000
_cell.length_b   1.000
_cell.length_c   1.000
_cell.angle_alpha   90.00
_cell.angle_beta   90.00
_cell.angle_gamma   90.00
#
_symmetry.space_group_name_H-M   'P 1'
#
loop_
_entity.id
_entity.type
_entity.pdbx_description
1 polymer ?
#
loop_
_entity_poly.entity_id
_entity_poly.type
_entity_poly.pdbx_seq_one_letter_code
_entity_poly.pdbx_strand_id
1 'polypeptide(L)'
;MTRGLPRTLARAAAREAGLAPPKLGLKAVTSGQGGSYRTVFTFAGMQVPVTDALAYASQKIFDFTDGKVRIKGGTARLQFAVLTTRASTINDNAALTWSLGSAAASSATLAGTMVNVLASTARTLDGTGAALSSASTADIAAALTLDGTATPVDLYLNLAFATGTDIDADGTIAVTGTITLLWENWGDNA
;
A
#
# COMPACT_ATOMS: atom_id res chain seq x y z
N MET A 1 -21.64 11.74 -29.25
CA MET A 1 -20.90 10.51 -28.84
C MET A 1 -19.56 10.92 -28.24
N THR A 2 -19.46 11.06 -26.91
CA THR A 2 -18.26 11.54 -26.18
C THR A 2 -17.76 10.54 -25.14
N ARG A 3 -18.07 9.25 -25.33
CA ARG A 3 -17.74 8.17 -24.38
C ARG A 3 -16.26 7.73 -24.39
N GLY A 4 -15.43 8.34 -25.26
CA GLY A 4 -14.02 8.00 -25.46
C GLY A 4 -13.02 8.88 -24.70
N LEU A 5 -13.23 10.20 -24.65
CA LEU A 5 -12.25 11.16 -24.08
C LEU A 5 -11.79 10.82 -22.65
N PRO A 6 -12.69 10.52 -21.69
CA PRO A 6 -12.28 10.25 -20.31
C PRO A 6 -11.39 9.00 -20.19
N ARG A 7 -11.62 8.00 -21.06
CA ARG A 7 -10.86 6.74 -21.07
C ARG A 7 -9.47 6.94 -21.69
N THR A 8 -9.35 7.81 -22.69
CA THR A 8 -8.06 8.16 -23.31
C THR A 8 -7.20 8.97 -22.36
N LEU A 9 -7.78 9.93 -21.63
CA LEU A 9 -7.07 10.76 -20.65
C LEU A 9 -6.55 9.96 -19.46
N ALA A 10 -7.34 9.03 -18.92
CA ALA A 10 -6.87 8.15 -17.84
C ALA A 10 -5.73 7.21 -18.29
N ARG A 11 -5.76 6.76 -19.57
CA ARG A 11 -4.67 5.96 -20.14
C ARG A 11 -3.40 6.77 -20.40
N ALA A 12 -3.54 8.04 -20.78
CA ALA A 12 -2.41 8.95 -20.94
C ALA A 12 -1.74 9.24 -19.59
N ALA A 13 -2.54 9.59 -18.57
CA ALA A 13 -2.04 9.82 -17.21
C ALA A 13 -1.30 8.59 -16.65
N ALA A 14 -1.84 7.38 -16.82
CA ALA A 14 -1.16 6.16 -16.36
C ALA A 14 0.18 5.89 -17.08
N ARG A 15 0.34 6.31 -18.34
CA ARG A 15 1.62 6.16 -19.07
C ARG A 15 2.69 7.14 -18.58
N GLU A 16 2.29 8.32 -18.14
CA GLU A 16 3.20 9.36 -17.67
C GLU A 16 3.55 9.23 -16.20
N ALA A 17 2.67 8.61 -15.41
CA ALA A 17 2.74 8.63 -13.95
C ALA A 17 3.32 7.34 -13.34
N GLY A 18 3.24 6.21 -14.05
CA GLY A 18 3.64 4.91 -13.54
C GLY A 18 2.47 3.95 -13.37
N LEU A 19 2.77 2.73 -12.94
CA LEU A 19 1.84 1.60 -12.99
C LEU A 19 1.88 0.77 -11.71
N ALA A 20 0.73 0.19 -11.35
CA ALA A 20 0.71 -0.85 -10.32
C ALA A 20 1.21 -2.18 -10.91
N PRO A 21 1.96 -2.98 -10.14
CA PRO A 21 2.32 -4.33 -10.57
C PRO A 21 1.06 -5.19 -10.75
N PRO A 22 1.06 -6.16 -11.69
CA PRO A 22 -0.08 -7.03 -11.90
C PRO A 22 -0.26 -7.97 -10.71
N LYS A 23 -1.14 -7.61 -9.77
CA LYS A 23 -1.45 -8.41 -8.59
C LYS A 23 -2.95 -8.59 -8.43
N LEU A 24 -3.37 -9.83 -8.18
CA LEU A 24 -4.79 -10.14 -7.96
C LEU A 24 -5.32 -9.35 -6.76
N GLY A 25 -6.49 -8.75 -6.94
CA GLY A 25 -7.12 -7.93 -5.91
C GLY A 25 -6.53 -6.52 -5.78
N LEU A 26 -5.51 -6.13 -6.56
CA LEU A 26 -5.01 -4.76 -6.62
C LEU A 26 -5.42 -4.09 -7.92
N LYS A 27 -5.99 -2.89 -7.81
CA LYS A 27 -6.24 -2.01 -8.96
C LYS A 27 -5.83 -0.58 -8.62
N ALA A 28 -4.98 0.01 -9.46
CA ALA A 28 -4.67 1.43 -9.41
C ALA A 28 -5.32 2.17 -10.58
N VAL A 29 -5.89 3.34 -10.31
CA VAL A 29 -6.37 4.27 -11.35
C VAL A 29 -5.74 5.62 -11.08
N THR A 30 -4.93 6.08 -12.04
CA THR A 30 -4.33 7.41 -12.01
C THR A 30 -5.12 8.35 -12.92
N SER A 31 -5.42 9.54 -12.40
CA SER A 31 -6.04 10.65 -13.13
C SER A 31 -5.28 11.93 -12.83
N GLY A 32 -5.20 12.84 -13.79
CA GLY A 32 -4.39 14.05 -13.67
C GLY A 32 -3.65 14.34 -14.97
N GLN A 33 -2.92 15.45 -15.02
CA GLN A 33 -2.12 15.87 -16.16
C GLN A 33 -1.04 16.85 -15.71
N GLY A 34 0.03 16.99 -16.50
CA GLY A 34 1.01 18.05 -16.32
C GLY A 34 1.84 17.85 -15.06
N GLY A 35 2.14 16.59 -14.74
CA GLY A 35 2.89 16.22 -13.54
C GLY A 35 2.05 16.18 -12.26
N SER A 36 0.80 16.63 -12.22
CA SER A 36 -0.06 16.51 -11.02
C SER A 36 -1.06 15.38 -11.14
N TYR A 37 -1.04 14.45 -10.18
CA TYR A 37 -1.80 13.21 -10.25
C TYR A 37 -2.56 12.89 -8.95
N ARG A 38 -3.71 12.24 -9.14
CA ARG A 38 -4.44 11.50 -8.13
C ARG A 38 -4.42 10.03 -8.51
N THR A 39 -3.89 9.18 -7.64
CA THR A 39 -3.93 7.72 -7.81
C THR A 39 -4.84 7.10 -6.76
N VAL A 40 -5.85 6.37 -7.21
CA VAL A 40 -6.76 5.61 -6.34
C VAL A 40 -6.44 4.13 -6.46
N PHE A 41 -5.98 3.55 -5.37
CA PHE A 41 -5.81 2.12 -5.19
C PHE A 41 -7.09 1.52 -4.62
N THR A 42 -7.53 0.42 -5.21
CA THR A 42 -8.63 -0.42 -4.72
C THR A 42 -8.08 -1.80 -4.45
N PHE A 43 -8.27 -2.27 -3.23
CA PHE A 43 -7.92 -3.60 -2.77
C PHE A 43 -9.20 -4.41 -2.62
N ALA A 44 -9.28 -5.54 -3.31
CA ALA A 44 -10.41 -6.47 -3.29
C ALA A 44 -9.90 -7.85 -2.86
N GLY A 45 -9.59 -7.99 -1.57
CA GLY A 45 -8.99 -9.20 -1.01
C GLY A 45 -7.59 -9.50 -1.55
N MET A 46 -6.77 -8.47 -1.74
CA MET A 46 -5.38 -8.67 -2.18
C MET A 46 -4.64 -9.50 -1.13
N GLN A 47 -4.15 -10.67 -1.53
CA GLN A 47 -3.49 -11.59 -0.61
C GLN A 47 -2.02 -11.19 -0.39
N VAL A 48 -1.64 -11.14 0.87
CA VAL A 48 -0.29 -10.87 1.35
C VAL A 48 0.12 -12.03 2.25
N PRO A 49 1.01 -12.93 1.79
CA PRO A 49 1.58 -13.96 2.64
C PRO A 49 2.49 -13.33 3.70
N VAL A 50 2.48 -13.87 4.90
CA VAL A 50 3.33 -13.45 6.02
C VAL A 50 4.03 -14.68 6.56
N THR A 51 5.36 -14.65 6.56
CA THR A 51 6.19 -15.73 7.11
C THR A 51 6.38 -15.52 8.61
N ASP A 52 6.15 -16.57 9.38
CA ASP A 52 6.27 -16.55 10.84
C ASP A 52 7.64 -16.04 11.32
N ALA A 53 8.71 -16.63 10.78
CA ALA A 53 10.08 -16.29 11.13
C ALA A 53 10.46 -14.80 10.91
N LEU A 54 9.71 -14.09 10.05
CA LEU A 54 9.93 -12.67 9.79
C LEU A 54 8.97 -11.80 10.60
N ALA A 55 7.72 -12.24 10.77
CA ALA A 55 6.62 -11.47 11.36
C ALA A 55 6.32 -10.13 10.64
N TYR A 56 6.80 -9.97 9.40
CA TYR A 56 6.46 -8.84 8.53
C TYR A 56 6.30 -9.29 7.09
N ALA A 57 5.61 -8.46 6.31
CA ALA A 57 5.44 -8.65 4.89
C ALA A 57 5.40 -7.31 4.16
N SER A 58 5.70 -7.33 2.87
CA SER A 58 5.63 -6.15 2.03
C SER A 58 5.04 -6.49 0.68
N GLN A 59 4.28 -5.55 0.13
CA GLN A 59 3.78 -5.65 -1.22
C GLN A 59 3.99 -4.34 -1.96
N LYS A 60 4.75 -4.37 -3.07
CA LYS A 60 4.78 -3.26 -4.02
C LYS A 60 3.37 -3.05 -4.58
N ILE A 61 2.86 -1.83 -4.50
CA ILE A 61 1.52 -1.44 -4.98
C ILE A 61 1.55 -0.42 -6.11
N PHE A 62 2.67 0.29 -6.29
CA PHE A 62 2.86 1.24 -7.37
C PHE A 62 4.34 1.40 -7.68
N ASP A 63 4.64 1.63 -8.95
CA ASP A 63 5.94 1.98 -9.47
C ASP A 63 5.77 3.34 -10.18
N PHE A 64 6.39 4.38 -9.63
CA PHE A 64 6.34 5.71 -10.22
C PHE A 64 7.27 5.76 -11.44
N THR A 65 6.93 6.55 -12.45
CA THR A 65 7.90 6.86 -13.50
C THR A 65 9.11 7.61 -12.94
N ASP A 66 10.24 7.50 -13.63
CA ASP A 66 11.48 8.19 -13.28
C ASP A 66 11.24 9.69 -13.03
N GLY A 67 12.00 10.24 -12.09
CA GLY A 67 11.95 11.65 -11.69
C GLY A 67 11.67 11.86 -10.20
N LYS A 68 11.61 13.13 -9.80
CA LYS A 68 11.31 13.52 -8.42
C LYS A 68 9.82 13.45 -8.16
N VAL A 69 9.41 12.65 -7.18
CA VAL A 69 8.01 12.46 -6.80
C VAL A 69 7.73 13.24 -5.52
N ARG A 70 6.79 14.19 -5.57
CA ARG A 70 6.32 14.94 -4.41
C ARG A 70 4.97 14.41 -3.95
N ILE A 71 4.91 13.79 -2.78
CA ILE A 71 3.64 13.42 -2.14
C ILE A 71 3.00 14.67 -1.53
N LYS A 72 1.72 14.88 -1.84
CA LYS A 72 0.88 16.01 -1.40
C LYS A 72 -0.15 15.62 -0.36
N GLY A 73 -0.25 14.33 -0.06
CA GLY A 73 -1.12 13.76 0.96
C GLY A 73 -2.13 12.79 0.36
N GLY A 74 -3.21 12.55 1.08
CA GLY A 74 -4.18 11.53 0.71
C GLY A 74 -4.79 10.85 1.92
N THR A 75 -5.59 9.82 1.66
CA THR A 75 -6.31 9.09 2.71
C THR A 75 -6.28 7.59 2.41
N ALA A 76 -6.30 6.80 3.47
CA ALA A 76 -6.33 5.35 3.40
C ALA A 76 -7.41 4.80 4.32
N ARG A 77 -8.12 3.77 3.85
CA ARG A 77 -9.12 3.01 4.59
C ARG A 77 -9.00 1.54 4.21
N LEU A 78 -8.42 0.74 5.09
CA LEU A 78 -8.13 -0.67 4.86
C LEU A 78 -8.74 -1.57 5.92
N GLN A 79 -9.21 -2.73 5.47
CA GLN A 79 -9.68 -3.85 6.26
C GLN A 79 -8.78 -5.04 5.97
N PHE A 80 -8.57 -5.87 6.99
CA PHE A 80 -7.73 -7.05 6.89
C PHE A 80 -8.50 -8.28 7.36
N ALA A 81 -8.35 -9.40 6.67
CA ALA A 81 -8.85 -10.70 7.12
C ALA A 81 -7.74 -11.74 7.04
N VAL A 82 -7.69 -12.65 8.01
CA VAL A 82 -6.82 -13.83 7.96
C VAL A 82 -7.53 -14.89 7.10
N LEU A 83 -6.85 -15.38 6.06
CA LEU A 83 -7.38 -16.41 5.15
C LEU A 83 -6.96 -17.82 5.52
N THR A 84 -5.87 -17.97 6.28
CA THR A 84 -5.39 -19.25 6.79
C THR A 84 -6.16 -19.65 8.05
N THR A 85 -5.99 -20.91 8.48
CA THR A 85 -6.56 -21.38 9.74
C THR A 85 -6.03 -20.55 10.90
N ARG A 86 -6.94 -19.82 11.57
CA ARG A 86 -6.63 -18.99 12.73
C ARG A 86 -6.20 -19.82 13.93
N ALA A 87 -5.51 -19.18 14.88
CA ALA A 87 -4.98 -19.77 16.11
C ALA A 87 -3.93 -20.89 15.93
N SER A 88 -3.66 -21.29 14.69
CA SER A 88 -2.54 -22.16 14.31
C SER A 88 -1.65 -21.52 13.24
N THR A 89 -1.93 -20.27 12.83
CA THR A 89 -1.10 -19.47 11.92
C THR A 89 -1.01 -18.05 12.47
N ILE A 90 -1.91 -17.14 12.09
CA ILE A 90 -2.07 -15.83 12.70
C ILE A 90 -3.11 -15.92 13.80
N ASN A 91 -2.76 -15.41 14.99
CA ASN A 91 -3.58 -15.53 16.18
C ASN A 91 -4.79 -14.60 16.18
N ASP A 92 -5.82 -15.02 16.91
CA ASP A 92 -6.99 -14.18 17.11
C ASP A 92 -6.63 -12.95 17.92
N ASN A 93 -7.14 -11.80 17.49
CA ASN A 93 -6.79 -10.51 18.09
C ASN A 93 -5.30 -10.15 17.97
N ALA A 94 -4.61 -10.72 16.98
CA ALA A 94 -3.23 -10.37 16.69
C ALA A 94 -3.06 -8.88 16.40
N ALA A 95 -1.98 -8.29 16.91
CA ALA A 95 -1.63 -6.89 16.70
C ALA A 95 -0.96 -6.71 15.33
N LEU A 96 -1.71 -6.15 14.38
CA LEU A 96 -1.21 -5.82 13.05
C LEU A 96 -0.88 -4.33 12.97
N THR A 97 0.31 -4.01 12.48
CA THR A 97 0.67 -2.67 12.03
C THR A 97 0.78 -2.62 10.52
N TRP A 98 0.38 -1.51 9.92
CA TRP A 98 0.53 -1.27 8.49
C TRP A 98 1.00 0.15 8.20
N SER A 99 1.67 0.33 7.07
CA SER A 99 2.19 1.62 6.63
C SER A 99 2.35 1.69 5.12
N LEU A 100 2.62 2.89 4.60
CA LEU A 100 3.08 3.08 3.23
C LEU A 100 4.49 3.64 3.25
N GLY A 101 5.36 3.05 2.44
CA GLY A 101 6.75 3.44 2.37
C GLY A 101 7.31 3.37 0.95
N SER A 102 8.42 4.07 0.74
CA SER A 102 9.21 3.97 -0.48
C SER A 102 10.16 2.76 -0.49
N ALA A 103 10.22 2.00 0.60
CA ALA A 103 10.96 0.75 0.71
C ALA A 103 10.09 -0.37 1.26
N ALA A 104 10.44 -1.60 0.89
CA ALA A 104 9.82 -2.80 1.43
C ALA A 104 10.15 -2.97 2.92
N ALA A 105 9.23 -3.59 3.66
CA ALA A 105 9.45 -3.98 5.05
C ALA A 105 10.67 -4.90 5.17
N SER A 106 11.55 -4.58 6.12
CA SER A 106 12.76 -5.36 6.45
C SER A 106 12.88 -5.66 7.94
N SER A 107 11.83 -5.37 8.71
CA SER A 107 11.76 -5.57 10.16
C SER A 107 10.30 -5.62 10.63
N ALA A 108 10.05 -6.33 11.74
CA ALA A 108 8.77 -6.34 12.44
C ALA A 108 8.44 -5.00 13.11
N THR A 109 9.44 -4.11 13.25
CA THR A 109 9.23 -2.71 13.62
C THR A 109 9.38 -1.82 12.40
N LEU A 110 8.26 -1.36 11.84
CA LEU A 110 8.24 -0.52 10.64
C LEU A 110 8.76 0.89 10.97
N ALA A 111 9.82 1.31 10.26
CA ALA A 111 10.51 2.59 10.49
C ALA A 111 11.21 3.11 9.22
N GLY A 112 11.70 4.35 9.27
CA GLY A 112 12.48 4.96 8.18
C GLY A 112 11.71 5.04 6.87
N THR A 113 12.29 4.52 5.79
CA THR A 113 11.68 4.51 4.45
C THR A 113 10.53 3.49 4.30
N MET A 114 10.30 2.63 5.30
CA MET A 114 9.13 1.74 5.34
C MET A 114 7.83 2.48 5.67
N VAL A 115 7.92 3.66 6.29
CA VAL A 115 6.79 4.44 6.85
C VAL A 115 6.76 5.90 6.39
N ASN A 116 7.62 6.29 5.45
CA ASN A 116 7.83 7.69 5.09
C ASN A 116 6.67 8.34 4.33
N VAL A 117 5.77 7.55 3.72
CA VAL A 117 4.58 8.06 3.01
C VAL A 117 3.37 8.11 3.95
N LEU A 118 3.13 7.02 4.67
CA LEU A 118 2.09 6.92 5.71
C LEU A 118 2.69 6.25 6.93
N ALA A 119 2.61 6.93 8.07
CA ALA A 119 3.19 6.47 9.34
C ALA A 119 2.56 5.15 9.80
N SER A 120 3.34 4.36 10.54
CA SER A 120 2.85 3.08 11.08
C SER A 120 1.54 3.25 11.83
N THR A 121 0.52 2.52 11.37
CA THR A 121 -0.84 2.54 11.91
C THR A 121 -1.14 1.18 12.51
N ALA A 122 -1.32 1.14 13.83
CA ALA A 122 -1.63 -0.07 14.56
C ALA A 122 -3.13 -0.39 14.51
N ARG A 123 -3.45 -1.67 14.55
CA ARG A 123 -4.80 -2.18 14.70
C ARG A 123 -4.78 -3.59 15.29
N THR A 124 -5.90 -4.00 15.85
CA THR A 124 -6.15 -5.39 16.21
C THR A 124 -6.91 -6.06 15.06
N LEU A 125 -6.52 -7.29 14.72
CA LEU A 125 -7.29 -8.14 13.81
C LEU A 125 -8.50 -8.71 14.55
N ASP A 126 -9.67 -8.76 13.91
CA ASP A 126 -10.86 -9.32 14.56
C ASP A 126 -10.65 -10.81 14.86
N GLY A 127 -11.04 -11.28 16.04
CA GLY A 127 -10.76 -12.63 16.55
C GLY A 127 -11.74 -13.74 16.16
N THR A 128 -12.69 -13.53 15.23
CA THR A 128 -13.68 -14.56 14.86
C THR A 128 -13.85 -14.72 13.36
N GLY A 129 -13.49 -15.91 12.85
CA GLY A 129 -13.72 -16.33 11.46
C GLY A 129 -12.94 -15.55 10.39
N ALA A 130 -13.27 -15.79 9.12
CA ALA A 130 -12.72 -15.06 7.97
C ALA A 130 -13.32 -13.64 7.81
N ALA A 131 -13.90 -13.08 8.89
CA ALA A 131 -14.54 -11.77 8.85
C ALA A 131 -13.50 -10.67 8.58
N LEU A 132 -13.87 -9.71 7.73
CA LEU A 132 -13.10 -8.50 7.53
C LEU A 132 -13.07 -7.72 8.84
N SER A 133 -11.88 -7.40 9.28
CA SER A 133 -11.73 -6.57 10.45
C SER A 133 -12.29 -5.16 10.23
N SER A 134 -12.62 -4.46 11.33
CA SER A 134 -13.08 -3.06 11.26
C SER A 134 -12.13 -2.19 10.41
N ALA A 135 -12.64 -1.20 9.70
CA ALA A 135 -11.80 -0.39 8.82
C ALA A 135 -10.78 0.43 9.63
N SER A 136 -9.50 0.21 9.36
CA SER A 136 -8.40 1.04 9.84
C SER A 136 -8.18 2.19 8.86
N THR A 137 -8.16 3.42 9.38
CA THR A 137 -8.06 4.64 8.59
C THR A 137 -6.82 5.43 8.99
N ALA A 138 -6.16 6.04 8.01
CA ALA A 138 -5.04 6.93 8.26
C ALA A 138 -4.91 7.97 7.13
N ASP A 139 -4.33 9.11 7.48
CA ASP A 139 -4.00 10.17 6.54
C ASP A 139 -2.57 10.01 6.03
N ILE A 140 -2.36 10.32 4.76
CA ILE A 140 -1.03 10.31 4.13
C ILE A 140 -0.39 11.69 4.35
N ALA A 141 0.87 11.70 4.76
CA ALA A 141 1.58 12.95 5.06
C ALA A 141 1.74 13.82 3.79
N ALA A 142 1.48 15.11 3.91
CA ALA A 142 1.30 16.02 2.77
C ALA A 142 2.60 16.63 2.19
N ALA A 143 3.78 16.22 2.66
CA ALA A 143 5.04 16.86 2.31
C ALA A 143 6.24 15.90 2.34
N LEU A 144 6.34 15.02 1.35
CA LEU A 144 7.50 14.16 1.15
C LEU A 144 7.99 14.29 -0.30
N THR A 145 9.29 14.53 -0.49
CA THR A 145 9.92 14.41 -1.81
C THR A 145 10.75 13.14 -1.83
N LEU A 146 10.51 12.31 -2.83
CA LEU A 146 11.25 11.08 -3.11
C LEU A 146 12.05 11.31 -4.39
N ASP A 147 13.34 11.01 -4.34
CA ASP A 147 14.21 11.14 -5.49
C ASP A 147 14.22 9.84 -6.29
N GLY A 148 13.54 9.85 -7.44
CA GLY A 148 13.47 8.74 -8.38
C GLY A 148 14.25 8.97 -9.66
N THR A 149 15.22 9.90 -9.66
CA THR A 149 15.98 10.27 -10.87
C THR A 149 16.96 9.18 -11.32
N ALA A 150 17.57 8.45 -10.38
CA ALA A 150 18.50 7.35 -10.70
C ALA A 150 17.81 5.98 -10.71
N THR A 151 16.77 5.80 -9.91
CA THR A 151 15.98 4.57 -9.85
C THR A 151 14.54 4.96 -9.54
N PRO A 152 13.57 4.53 -10.35
CA PRO A 152 12.18 4.91 -10.11
C PRO A 152 11.74 4.55 -8.69
N VAL A 153 10.94 5.44 -8.12
CA VAL A 153 10.43 5.26 -6.76
C VAL A 153 9.37 4.17 -6.78
N ASP A 154 9.47 3.27 -5.82
CA ASP A 154 8.41 2.31 -5.54
C ASP A 154 7.53 2.77 -4.38
N LEU A 155 6.27 2.36 -4.40
CA LEU A 155 5.37 2.45 -3.25
C LEU A 155 5.02 1.06 -2.75
N TYR A 156 5.25 0.82 -1.46
CA TYR A 156 4.96 -0.43 -0.79
C TYR A 156 3.83 -0.27 0.24
N LEU A 157 2.94 -1.26 0.31
CA LEU A 157 2.14 -1.55 1.49
C LEU A 157 2.95 -2.49 2.38
N ASN A 158 3.31 -2.00 3.57
CA ASN A 158 4.13 -2.73 4.54
C ASN A 158 3.25 -3.17 5.72
N LEU A 159 3.38 -4.42 6.12
CA LEU A 159 2.65 -5.05 7.22
C LEU A 159 3.65 -5.63 8.22
N ALA A 160 3.36 -5.54 9.51
CA ALA A 160 4.15 -6.20 10.54
C ALA A 160 3.33 -6.56 11.77
N PHE A 161 3.71 -7.65 12.41
CA PHE A 161 3.25 -8.08 13.72
C PHE A 161 4.37 -7.84 14.71
N ALA A 162 4.11 -6.95 15.66
CA ALA A 162 5.16 -6.45 16.55
C ALA A 162 5.52 -7.43 17.67
N THR A 163 4.63 -8.37 18.01
CA THR A 163 4.86 -9.34 19.08
C THR A 163 5.14 -10.73 18.51
N GLY A 164 6.12 -11.42 19.08
CA GLY A 164 6.47 -12.80 18.69
C GLY A 164 5.42 -13.86 19.11
N THR A 165 4.23 -13.43 19.54
CA THR A 165 3.11 -14.30 19.92
C THR A 165 1.88 -14.09 19.03
N ASP A 166 1.95 -13.17 18.07
CA ASP A 166 0.84 -12.89 17.15
C ASP A 166 0.77 -13.88 15.98
N ILE A 167 1.87 -14.60 15.72
CA ILE A 167 2.01 -15.58 14.65
C ILE A 167 2.67 -16.84 15.23
N ASP A 168 2.10 -18.00 14.92
CA ASP A 168 2.58 -19.33 15.32
C ASP A 168 2.93 -20.21 14.10
N ALA A 169 2.57 -19.78 12.88
CA ALA A 169 2.97 -20.36 11.61
C ALA A 169 2.65 -19.41 10.44
N ASP A 170 3.23 -19.69 9.27
CA ASP A 170 2.99 -18.92 8.05
C ASP A 170 1.49 -18.71 7.77
N GLY A 171 1.15 -17.46 7.50
CA GLY A 171 -0.23 -17.01 7.34
C GLY A 171 -0.46 -16.24 6.05
N THR A 172 -1.73 -15.97 5.74
CA THR A 172 -2.09 -15.08 4.63
C THR A 172 -3.14 -14.08 5.06
N ILE A 173 -2.87 -12.80 4.78
CA ILE A 173 -3.79 -11.69 5.02
C ILE A 173 -4.43 -11.27 3.70
N ALA A 174 -5.75 -11.13 3.68
CA ALA A 174 -6.48 -10.43 2.64
C ALA A 174 -6.63 -8.95 2.99
N VAL A 175 -6.17 -8.08 2.10
CA VAL A 175 -6.33 -6.62 2.22
C VAL A 175 -7.51 -6.18 1.36
N THR A 176 -8.44 -5.43 1.95
CA THR A 176 -9.61 -4.88 1.26
C THR A 176 -9.78 -3.41 1.61
N GLY A 177 -10.14 -2.57 0.64
CA GLY A 177 -10.39 -1.15 0.88
C GLY A 177 -9.77 -0.25 -0.16
N THR A 178 -9.48 1.00 0.21
CA THR A 178 -8.99 2.01 -0.72
C THR A 178 -7.88 2.87 -0.14
N ILE A 179 -7.00 3.34 -1.02
CA ILE A 179 -6.03 4.38 -0.74
C ILE A 179 -6.15 5.42 -1.85
N THR A 180 -6.28 6.69 -1.49
CA THR A 180 -6.18 7.81 -2.44
C THR A 180 -4.89 8.56 -2.16
N LEU A 181 -4.01 8.63 -3.13
CA LEU A 181 -2.75 9.37 -3.08
C LEU A 181 -2.83 10.59 -4.00
N LEU A 182 -2.47 11.75 -3.47
CA LEU A 182 -2.25 12.99 -4.23
C LEU A 182 -0.74 13.23 -4.31
N TRP A 183 -0.23 13.42 -5.52
CA TRP A 183 1.20 13.54 -5.74
C TRP A 183 1.53 14.29 -7.04
N GLU A 184 2.78 14.72 -7.17
CA GLU A 184 3.31 15.39 -8.35
C GLU A 184 4.59 14.70 -8.84
N ASN A 185 4.74 14.52 -10.15
CA ASN A 185 6.02 14.24 -10.80
C ASN A 185 6.64 15.59 -11.21
N TRP A 186 7.80 15.92 -10.64
CA TRP A 186 8.55 17.14 -10.95
C TRP A 186 9.59 16.94 -12.05
N GLY A 187 9.64 15.75 -12.65
CA GLY A 187 10.57 15.39 -13.70
C GLY A 187 11.96 15.04 -13.18
N ASP A 188 12.86 14.83 -14.13
CA ASP A 188 14.29 14.65 -13.91
C ASP A 188 15.05 15.91 -14.35
N ASN A 189 16.23 16.11 -13.80
CA ASN A 189 17.15 17.18 -14.16
C ASN A 189 18.03 16.84 -15.40
N ALA A 190 17.75 15.74 -16.10
CA ALA A 190 18.52 15.27 -17.25
C ALA A 190 18.39 16.13 -18.50
#